data_AF-A0A834BNQ0-F1
#
_entry.id   AF-A0A834BNQ0-F1
#
_cell.length_a   1.000
_cell.length_b   1.000
_cell.length_c   1.000
_cell.angle_alpha   90.00
_cell.angle_beta   90.00
_cell.angle_gamma   90.00
#
_symmetry.space_group_name_H-M   'P 1'
#
loop_
_entity.id
_entity.type
_entity.pdbx_description
1 polymer ?
#
loop_
_entity_poly.entity_id
_entity_poly.type
_entity_poly.pdbx_seq_one_letter_code
_entity_poly.pdbx_strand_id
1 'polypeptide(L)' 'MAASVVRTATALRTSASRPIAFVRKIPWTAASSELREHFAQFGHVRKCTVPFVSITFF' A
#
# COMPACT_ATOMS: atom_id res chain seq x y z
N MET A 1 -6.68 43.30 -29.33
CA MET A 1 -7.36 42.03 -29.04
C MET A 1 -6.31 40.92 -28.97
N ALA A 2 -6.38 40.08 -27.93
CA ALA A 2 -5.65 38.80 -27.75
C ALA A 2 -4.13 38.83 -27.49
N ALA A 3 -3.74 38.80 -26.20
CA ALA A 3 -2.52 38.11 -25.78
C ALA A 3 -2.97 36.94 -24.90
N SER A 4 -2.92 35.75 -25.50
CA SER A 4 -3.32 34.48 -24.91
C SER A 4 -2.50 34.19 -23.66
N VAL A 5 -3.18 34.18 -22.50
CA VAL A 5 -2.64 33.63 -21.26
C VAL A 5 -2.60 32.11 -21.43
N VAL A 6 -1.41 31.59 -21.74
CA VAL A 6 -1.13 30.16 -21.63
C VAL A 6 -1.04 29.85 -20.14
N ARG A 7 -2.20 29.58 -19.52
CA ARG A 7 -2.26 28.87 -18.24
C ARG A 7 -1.91 27.43 -18.55
N THR A 8 -0.63 27.09 -18.51
CA THR A 8 -0.19 25.71 -18.30
C THR A 8 -0.62 25.31 -16.90
N ALA A 9 -1.89 24.93 -16.77
CA ALA A 9 -2.37 24.18 -15.63
C ALA A 9 -1.70 22.81 -15.71
N THR A 10 -0.55 22.67 -15.05
CA THR A 10 -0.02 21.35 -14.69
C THR A 10 -1.02 20.73 -13.72
N ALA A 11 -2.10 20.17 -14.26
CA ALA A 11 -3.05 19.38 -13.52
C ALA A 11 -2.25 18.31 -12.77
N LEU A 12 -2.29 18.42 -11.45
CA LEU A 12 -1.65 17.54 -10.48
C LEU A 12 -2.02 16.10 -10.83
N ARG A 13 -1.15 15.40 -11.56
CA ARG A 13 -1.21 13.95 -11.65
C ARG A 13 -0.33 13.40 -10.55
N THR A 14 -0.70 13.70 -9.30
CA THR A 14 -0.36 12.82 -8.18
C THR A 14 -1.16 11.56 -8.45
N SER A 15 -0.58 10.71 -9.29
CA SER A 15 -0.94 9.31 -9.40
C SER A 15 -1.28 8.85 -7.99
N ALA A 16 -2.52 8.43 -7.78
CA ALA A 16 -2.96 7.84 -6.52
C ALA A 16 -2.32 6.44 -6.33
N SER A 17 -1.01 6.33 -6.61
CA SER A 17 -0.18 5.19 -6.33
C SER A 17 -0.10 5.06 -4.82
N ARG A 18 -1.10 4.39 -4.26
CA ARG A 18 -1.04 3.89 -2.89
C ARG A 18 0.16 2.94 -2.87
N PRO A 19 1.24 3.25 -2.14
CA PRO A 19 2.39 2.37 -2.10
C PRO A 19 1.97 1.04 -1.47
N ILE A 20 2.15 -0.05 -2.20
CA ILE A 20 1.89 -1.42 -1.74
C ILE A 20 3.24 -2.11 -1.56
N ALA A 21 3.51 -2.58 -0.35
CA ALA A 21 4.70 -3.37 -0.05
C ALA A 21 4.35 -4.87 -0.09
N PHE A 22 5.15 -5.65 -0.82
CA PHE A 22 5.08 -7.11 -0.82
C PHE A 22 6.23 -7.67 0.01
N VAL A 23 5.91 -8.34 1.11
CA VAL A 23 6.89 -8.93 2.02
C VAL A 23 6.86 -10.45 1.87
N ARG A 24 8.01 -11.05 1.55
CA ARG A 24 8.19 -12.52 1.45
C ARG A 24 8.93 -13.02 2.70
N LYS A 25 8.85 -14.32 2.99
CA LYS A 25 9.42 -14.97 4.18
C LYS A 25 8.76 -14.57 5.50
N ILE A 26 7.47 -14.26 5.48
CA ILE A 26 6.67 -14.15 6.70
C ILE A 26 6.49 -15.57 7.27
N PRO A 27 6.75 -15.80 8.57
CA PRO A 27 6.53 -17.12 9.17
C PRO A 27 5.03 -17.44 9.17
N TRP A 28 4.68 -18.72 9.02
CA TRP A 28 3.30 -19.19 8.98
C TRP A 28 2.53 -18.93 10.29
N THR A 29 3.25 -18.66 11.38
CA THR A 29 2.71 -18.33 12.70
C THR A 29 2.41 -16.84 12.88
N ALA A 30 2.89 -15.96 11.98
CA ALA A 30 2.67 -14.52 12.13
C ALA A 30 1.21 -14.16 11.83
N ALA A 31 0.55 -13.57 12.83
CA ALA A 31 -0.79 -13.03 12.67
C ALA A 31 -0.76 -11.69 11.91
N SER A 32 -1.85 -11.38 11.21
CA SER A 32 -2.02 -10.09 10.53
C SER A 32 -2.00 -8.90 11.50
N SER A 33 -2.38 -9.10 12.78
CA SER A 33 -2.28 -8.09 13.84
C SER A 33 -0.84 -7.74 14.16
N GLU A 34 0.00 -8.75 14.36
CA GLU A 34 1.42 -8.58 14.70
C GLU A 34 2.16 -7.86 13.56
N LEU A 35 1.94 -8.28 12.32
CA LEU A 35 2.53 -7.59 11.15
C LEU A 35 2.06 -6.14 11.06
N ARG A 36 0.79 -5.88 11.34
CA ARG A 36 0.26 -4.52 11.32
C ARG A 36 0.93 -3.64 12.37
N GLU A 37 1.15 -4.14 13.57
CA GLU A 37 1.85 -3.42 14.65
C GLU A 37 3.31 -3.16 14.32
N HIS A 38 4.03 -4.17 13.81
CA HIS A 38 5.41 -4.02 13.34
C HIS A 38 5.53 -2.98 12.21
N PHE A 39 4.64 -3.03 11.21
CA PHE A 39 4.68 -2.09 10.09
C PHE A 39 4.10 -0.70 10.42
N ALA A 40 3.29 -0.57 11.48
CA ALA A 40 2.76 0.71 11.93
C ALA A 40 3.86 1.72 12.31
N GLN A 41 5.04 1.23 12.71
CA GLN A 41 6.21 2.04 13.03
C GLN A 41 6.81 2.73 11.79
N PHE A 42 6.71 2.09 10.62
CA PHE A 42 7.23 2.63 9.36
C PHE A 42 6.19 3.48 8.62
N GLY A 43 4.91 3.32 8.93
CA GLY A 43 3.83 4.12 8.35
C GLY A 43 2.45 3.54 8.58
N HIS A 44 1.43 4.29 8.19
CA HIS A 44 0.05 3.88 8.40
C HIS A 44 -0.36 2.71 7.48
N VAL A 45 -0.51 1.52 8.07
CA VAL A 45 -0.96 0.31 7.35
C VAL A 45 -2.46 0.38 7.10
N ARG A 46 -2.86 0.67 5.85
CA ARG A 46 -4.28 0.74 5.44
C ARG A 46 -4.94 -0.62 5.25
N LYS A 47 -4.18 -1.61 4.79
CA LYS A 47 -4.66 -2.97 4.54
C LYS A 47 -3.48 -3.94 4.71
N CYS A 48 -3.68 -4.97 5.53
CA CYS A 48 -2.77 -6.09 5.65
C CYS A 48 -3.55 -7.35 5.23
N THR A 49 -3.01 -8.12 4.29
CA THR A 49 -3.62 -9.37 3.83
C THR A 49 -2.55 -10.44 3.83
N VAL A 50 -2.64 -11.35 4.78
CA VAL A 50 -1.77 -12.53 4.84
C VAL A 50 -2.58 -13.70 4.28
N PRO A 51 -2.19 -14.30 3.15
CA PRO A 51 -2.85 -15.49 2.66
C PRO A 51 -2.62 -16.62 3.67
N PHE A 52 -3.67 -16.99 4.40
CA PHE A 52 -3.64 -18.15 5.27
C PHE A 52 -3.68 -19.39 4.40
N VAL A 53 -2.56 -20.11 4.30
CA VAL A 53 -2.53 -21.42 3.67
C VAL A 53 -3.04 -22.41 4.72
N SER A 54 -4.36 -22.61 4.76
CA SER A 54 -4.95 -23.71 5.53
C SER A 54 -4.67 -25.02 4.80
N ILE A 55 -3.43 -25.52 4.87
CA ILE A 55 -3.15 -26.92 4.53
C ILE A 55 -3.62 -27.82 5.70
N THR A 56 -4.88 -27.63 6.10
CA THR A 56 -5.59 -28.50 7.04
C THR A 56 -6.59 -29.29 6.22
N PHE A 57 -6.08 -30.15 5.34
CA PHE A 57 -6.84 -31.26 4.80
C PHE A 57 -5.87 -32.34 4.33
N PHE A 58 -5.40 -33.16 5.27
CA PHE A 58 -5.07 -34.56 5.01
C PHE A 58 -5.30 -35.37 6.28
#